data_AF-A0A3L7S7B6-F1
#
_entry.id   AF-A0A3L7S7B6-F1
#
_cell.length_a   1.000
_cell.length_b   1.000
_cell.length_c   1.000
_cell.angle_alpha   90.00
_cell.angle_beta   90.00
_cell.angle_gamma   90.00
#
_symmetry.space_group_name_H-M   'P 1'
#
loop_
_entity.id
_entity.type
_entity.pdbx_description
1 polymer ?
#
loop_
_entity_poly.entity_id
_entity_poly.type
_entity_poly.pdbx_seq_one_letter_code
_entity_poly.pdbx_strand_id
1 'polypeptide(L)'
;MRKLIVATLLIGAIAFEAWWLRKVPNNSQSEFQNSSVGRPTSKASASFVGTTSCRSCHAEISDLYSTSGHAHTFHATTDSELAKQLHGVTFDDPLRKSQFRYHFDSEGLATSLPAKFGDELFPLSYALGSGTHGVTFLTLLPHRDGSTIGLEHRVTHYAQKSGLDLTVGHAYLGEPVEDAEHFGRVLSGRKLTQCIECHTTSGRVENGAIRELIPHVGCESCHGAASHHVEIRTAGEEDADFSAAKSWPDAMSELRTCGRCHRLPESIKKSELVRESKILPRFQPAGLMQSPCFQKSDGAMRCTTCHDPHEKVSKDTTRYERLCMDCHQTQTVAACPKSSNNCIECHMPPISLEGVASFHDHWIRIRNEKDPSVLQPEMDSEN
;
A
#
# COMPACT_ATOMS: atom_id res chain seq x y z
N MET A 1 41.64 40.92 29.77
CA MET A 1 42.66 40.00 29.22
C MET A 1 42.06 38.60 29.13
N ARG A 2 42.05 37.96 27.94
CA ARG A 2 41.82 36.51 27.67
C ARG A 2 40.47 35.90 28.15
N LYS A 3 39.83 34.92 27.50
CA LYS A 3 39.89 34.34 26.13
C LYS A 3 38.58 33.54 25.89
N LEU A 4 38.22 33.29 24.62
CA LEU A 4 37.11 32.41 24.20
C LEU A 4 37.32 30.93 24.57
N ILE A 5 36.24 30.24 24.98
CA ILE A 5 35.80 28.86 24.63
C ILE A 5 34.25 28.90 24.75
N VAL A 6 33.35 28.49 23.84
CA VAL A 6 33.32 27.74 22.55
C VAL A 6 33.01 26.23 22.62
N ALA A 7 31.77 25.89 22.21
CA ALA A 7 31.24 24.60 21.72
C ALA A 7 31.15 23.38 22.66
N THR A 8 29.89 23.01 22.98
CA THR A 8 29.46 21.63 23.27
C THR A 8 28.00 21.41 22.83
N LEU A 9 27.80 21.28 21.52
CA LEU A 9 26.56 20.80 20.89
C LEU A 9 26.96 19.93 19.69
N LEU A 10 27.08 18.60 19.88
CA LEU A 10 27.15 17.54 18.85
C LEU A 10 27.56 16.18 19.48
N ILE A 11 26.74 15.60 20.36
CA ILE A 11 26.94 14.23 20.87
C ILE A 11 25.67 13.35 20.79
N GLY A 12 24.47 13.93 20.60
CA GLY A 12 23.20 13.18 20.58
C GLY A 12 23.05 12.16 19.45
N ALA A 13 23.44 12.50 18.22
CA ALA A 13 23.08 11.70 17.04
C ALA A 13 23.95 10.45 16.77
N ILE A 14 25.21 10.42 17.25
CA ILE A 14 26.18 9.36 16.88
C ILE A 14 26.04 8.12 17.77
N ALA A 15 25.45 8.24 18.96
CA ALA A 15 25.30 7.12 19.90
C ALA A 15 24.21 6.11 19.47
N PHE A 16 23.21 6.55 18.68
CA PHE A 16 22.04 5.73 18.34
C PHE A 16 22.33 4.63 17.31
N GLU A 17 23.15 4.90 16.28
CA GLU A 17 23.46 3.92 15.23
C GLU A 17 24.30 2.73 15.73
N ALA A 18 25.15 2.93 16.74
CA ALA A 18 26.17 1.97 17.14
C ALA A 18 25.64 0.73 17.89
N TRP A 19 24.42 0.78 18.44
CA TRP A 19 23.85 -0.32 19.24
C TRP A 19 22.99 -1.27 18.40
N TRP A 20 22.01 -0.74 17.65
CA TRP A 20 21.06 -1.54 16.86
C TRP A 20 21.72 -2.33 15.71
N LEU A 21 22.79 -1.81 15.11
CA LEU A 21 23.59 -2.52 14.11
C LEU A 21 24.18 -3.85 14.62
N ARG A 22 24.18 -4.11 15.93
CA ARG A 22 24.92 -5.21 16.54
C ARG A 22 24.17 -6.55 16.61
N LYS A 23 22.88 -6.65 16.22
CA LYS A 23 22.04 -7.86 16.38
C LYS A 23 21.13 -8.19 15.18
N VAL A 24 21.70 -8.71 14.07
CA VAL A 24 20.93 -9.36 12.99
C VAL A 24 21.75 -10.52 12.38
N PRO A 25 21.18 -11.72 12.14
CA PRO A 25 21.93 -12.89 11.66
C PRO A 25 22.19 -12.96 10.14
N ASN A 26 23.13 -13.84 9.79
CA ASN A 26 23.70 -14.06 8.47
C ASN A 26 23.04 -15.25 7.75
N ASN A 27 22.73 -15.15 6.45
CA ASN A 27 22.52 -16.32 5.60
C ASN A 27 22.98 -16.07 4.15
N SER A 28 23.53 -17.10 3.51
CA SER A 28 24.50 -16.97 2.42
C SER A 28 23.95 -16.73 1.02
N GLN A 29 24.80 -16.13 0.18
CA GLN A 29 24.57 -15.67 -1.19
C GLN A 29 24.26 -16.77 -2.22
N SER A 30 23.73 -16.34 -3.37
CA SER A 30 24.21 -16.81 -4.68
C SER A 30 24.45 -15.60 -5.61
N GLU A 31 25.69 -15.41 -6.02
CA GLU A 31 26.07 -14.35 -6.97
C GLU A 31 25.68 -14.74 -8.40
N PHE A 32 25.09 -13.82 -9.15
CA PHE A 32 25.03 -13.90 -10.62
C PHE A 32 25.75 -12.69 -11.21
N GLN A 33 26.96 -12.92 -11.70
CA GLN A 33 27.69 -11.95 -12.52
C GLN A 33 27.01 -11.83 -13.88
N ASN A 34 26.83 -10.60 -14.38
CA ASN A 34 26.34 -10.36 -15.73
C ASN A 34 27.22 -9.33 -16.43
N SER A 35 27.96 -9.77 -17.44
CA SER A 35 28.95 -8.96 -18.15
C SER A 35 28.30 -8.11 -19.24
N SER A 36 28.41 -6.79 -19.14
CA SER A 36 27.88 -5.85 -20.13
C SER A 36 28.95 -5.37 -21.12
N VAL A 37 28.73 -5.58 -22.42
CA VAL A 37 29.42 -4.84 -23.49
C VAL A 37 28.42 -4.53 -24.61
N GLY A 38 28.13 -3.25 -24.82
CA GLY A 38 27.28 -2.75 -25.90
C GLY A 38 27.40 -1.22 -26.00
N ARG A 39 27.63 -0.69 -27.21
CA ARG A 39 27.93 0.74 -27.47
C ARG A 39 26.66 1.62 -27.42
N PRO A 40 26.81 2.96 -27.27
CA PRO A 40 25.70 3.83 -26.89
C PRO A 40 24.84 4.30 -28.06
N THR A 41 23.53 4.13 -27.92
CA THR A 41 22.49 4.91 -28.61
C THR A 41 21.29 5.07 -27.68
N SER A 42 21.30 6.05 -26.79
CA SER A 42 20.13 6.39 -25.98
C SER A 42 19.81 7.88 -26.07
N LYS A 43 18.60 8.21 -26.55
CA LYS A 43 17.86 9.34 -25.99
C LYS A 43 17.89 9.14 -24.47
N ALA A 44 18.16 10.19 -23.69
CA ALA A 44 18.12 10.06 -22.23
C ALA A 44 16.76 9.47 -21.82
N SER A 45 16.77 8.44 -20.97
CA SER A 45 15.53 7.84 -20.47
C SER A 45 14.75 8.90 -19.70
N ALA A 46 13.46 9.06 -20.02
CA ALA A 46 12.60 10.01 -19.33
C ALA A 46 12.64 9.78 -17.81
N SER A 47 12.72 10.87 -17.06
CA SER A 47 12.75 10.86 -15.59
C SER A 47 11.39 11.24 -15.01
N PHE A 48 11.18 10.87 -13.75
CA PHE A 48 10.00 11.26 -13.00
C PHE A 48 10.06 12.76 -12.64
N VAL A 49 8.97 13.49 -12.86
CA VAL A 49 8.84 14.94 -12.60
C VAL A 49 7.89 15.27 -11.45
N GLY A 50 7.18 14.27 -10.91
CA GLY A 50 6.25 14.40 -9.80
C GLY A 50 4.92 15.08 -10.16
N THR A 51 3.88 14.72 -9.41
CA THR A 51 2.48 15.14 -9.65
C THR A 51 2.29 16.66 -9.76
N THR A 52 3.07 17.46 -9.01
CA THR A 52 3.00 18.94 -9.05
C THR A 52 3.26 19.49 -10.46
N SER A 53 4.16 18.88 -11.22
CA SER A 53 4.49 19.28 -12.59
C SER A 53 3.28 19.12 -13.53
N CYS A 54 2.52 18.03 -13.37
CA CYS A 54 1.33 17.72 -14.15
C CYS A 54 0.21 18.77 -13.95
N ARG A 55 0.02 19.28 -12.73
CA ARG A 55 -1.08 20.19 -12.37
C ARG A 55 -1.09 21.49 -13.18
N SER A 56 0.07 21.96 -13.64
CA SER A 56 0.21 23.19 -14.44
C SER A 56 -0.63 23.18 -15.73
N CYS A 57 -0.72 22.03 -16.39
CA CYS A 57 -1.52 21.82 -17.61
C CYS A 57 -2.80 21.00 -17.35
N HIS A 58 -2.82 20.21 -16.28
CA HIS A 58 -3.88 19.23 -15.97
C HIS A 58 -4.53 19.49 -14.61
N ALA A 59 -4.92 20.75 -14.37
CA ALA A 59 -5.46 21.20 -13.08
C ALA A 59 -6.68 20.39 -12.61
N GLU A 60 -7.70 20.24 -13.45
CA GLU A 60 -8.97 19.58 -13.08
C GLU A 60 -8.78 18.12 -12.62
N ILE A 61 -8.04 17.32 -13.40
CA ILE A 61 -7.78 15.91 -13.06
C ILE A 61 -6.77 15.76 -11.91
N SER A 62 -5.86 16.72 -11.73
CA SER A 62 -4.97 16.76 -10.56
C SER A 62 -5.72 17.10 -9.28
N ASP A 63 -6.71 17.98 -9.35
CA ASP A 63 -7.55 18.34 -8.20
C ASP A 63 -8.48 17.16 -7.85
N LEU A 64 -9.03 16.45 -8.84
CA LEU A 64 -9.75 15.19 -8.63
C LEU A 64 -8.85 14.11 -7.98
N TYR A 65 -7.65 13.91 -8.53
CA TYR A 65 -6.62 12.99 -8.01
C TYR A 65 -6.32 13.24 -6.53
N SER A 66 -6.25 14.49 -6.10
CA SER A 66 -5.98 14.85 -4.69
C SER A 66 -7.00 14.28 -3.69
N THR A 67 -8.20 13.95 -4.15
CA THR A 67 -9.26 13.32 -3.34
C THR A 67 -9.15 11.80 -3.24
N SER A 68 -8.41 11.17 -4.15
CA SER A 68 -8.27 9.72 -4.27
C SER A 68 -7.43 9.13 -3.12
N GLY A 69 -7.62 7.83 -2.84
CA GLY A 69 -6.75 7.14 -1.88
C GLY A 69 -5.29 7.06 -2.33
N HIS A 70 -5.05 7.05 -3.65
CA HIS A 70 -3.72 7.01 -4.24
C HIS A 70 -2.86 8.22 -3.86
N ALA A 71 -3.47 9.39 -3.70
CA ALA A 71 -2.81 10.63 -3.31
C ALA A 71 -2.32 10.70 -1.85
N HIS A 72 -2.60 9.67 -1.02
CA HIS A 72 -2.30 9.68 0.42
C HIS A 72 -1.60 8.39 0.90
N THR A 73 -1.04 7.58 0.00
CA THR A 73 -0.53 6.24 0.35
C THR A 73 0.77 6.19 1.17
N PHE A 74 1.50 7.29 1.32
CA PHE A 74 2.81 7.34 1.95
C PHE A 74 3.09 8.70 2.58
N HIS A 75 3.58 8.73 3.81
CA HIS A 75 4.10 9.94 4.47
C HIS A 75 5.38 9.60 5.25
N ALA A 76 6.32 10.55 5.36
CA ALA A 76 7.23 10.56 6.51
C ALA A 76 6.41 10.86 7.77
N THR A 77 6.72 10.25 8.92
CA THR A 77 5.87 10.46 10.11
C THR A 77 5.92 11.89 10.64
N THR A 78 7.03 12.61 10.46
CA THR A 78 7.14 14.07 10.68
C THR A 78 6.01 14.87 10.04
N ASP A 79 5.58 14.46 8.84
CA ASP A 79 4.58 15.15 8.01
C ASP A 79 3.18 14.51 8.12
N SER A 80 3.00 13.54 9.02
CA SER A 80 1.75 12.78 9.16
C SER A 80 0.91 13.28 10.33
N GLU A 81 -0.29 13.82 10.04
CA GLU A 81 -1.25 14.20 11.07
C GLU A 81 -1.72 13.02 11.93
N LEU A 82 -1.80 11.82 11.34
CA LEU A 82 -2.10 10.61 12.10
C LEU A 82 -0.98 10.27 13.09
N ALA A 83 0.30 10.42 12.69
CA ALA A 83 1.42 10.21 13.60
C ALA A 83 1.36 11.17 14.80
N LYS A 84 1.05 12.46 14.56
CA LYS A 84 0.85 13.46 15.62
C LYS A 84 -0.29 13.06 16.58
N GLN A 85 -1.40 12.57 16.04
CA GLN A 85 -2.55 12.11 16.83
C GLN A 85 -2.27 10.87 17.69
N LEU A 86 -1.23 10.09 17.39
CA LEU A 86 -0.82 8.96 18.21
C LEU A 86 0.05 9.37 19.42
N HIS A 87 0.45 10.63 19.57
CA HIS A 87 1.22 11.06 20.74
C HIS A 87 0.49 10.74 22.06
N GLY A 88 1.14 9.98 22.95
CA GLY A 88 0.59 9.58 24.24
C GLY A 88 -0.45 8.44 24.18
N VAL A 89 -0.77 7.94 22.98
CA VAL A 89 -1.63 6.75 22.82
C VAL A 89 -0.85 5.50 23.27
N THR A 90 -1.57 4.52 23.82
CA THR A 90 -1.02 3.21 24.16
C THR A 90 -1.76 2.10 23.41
N PHE A 91 -1.08 0.97 23.20
CA PHE A 91 -1.70 -0.24 22.66
C PHE A 91 -1.22 -1.47 23.42
N ASP A 92 -2.15 -2.18 24.05
CA ASP A 92 -1.88 -3.44 24.72
C ASP A 92 -1.91 -4.59 23.70
N ASP A 93 -0.77 -5.29 23.57
CA ASP A 93 -0.64 -6.48 22.74
C ASP A 93 -0.98 -7.73 23.58
N PRO A 94 -2.19 -8.33 23.42
CA PRO A 94 -2.62 -9.43 24.26
C PRO A 94 -1.81 -10.71 24.03
N LEU A 95 -1.15 -10.85 22.87
CA LEU A 95 -0.41 -12.05 22.50
C LEU A 95 0.99 -12.07 23.14
N ARG A 96 1.71 -10.93 23.13
CA ARG A 96 3.04 -10.82 23.78
C ARG A 96 2.96 -10.32 25.23
N LYS A 97 1.77 -9.92 25.72
CA LYS A 97 1.53 -9.37 27.07
C LYS A 97 2.39 -8.14 27.35
N SER A 98 2.46 -7.24 26.38
CA SER A 98 3.29 -6.03 26.42
C SER A 98 2.52 -4.82 25.89
N GLN A 99 2.83 -3.63 26.40
CA GLN A 99 2.16 -2.38 26.01
C GLN A 99 3.10 -1.49 25.20
N PHE A 100 2.72 -1.17 23.97
CA PHE A 100 3.34 -0.12 23.18
C PHE A 100 2.88 1.25 23.68
N ARG A 101 3.79 2.23 23.74
CA ARG A 101 3.47 3.62 24.07
C ARG A 101 4.05 4.55 23.02
N TYR A 102 3.22 5.34 22.38
CA TYR A 102 3.62 6.17 21.26
C TYR A 102 4.03 7.56 21.70
N HIS A 103 5.14 8.05 21.15
CA HIS A 103 5.66 9.39 21.33
C HIS A 103 5.78 10.08 19.98
N PHE A 104 5.59 11.40 19.96
CA PHE A 104 5.78 12.20 18.76
C PHE A 104 6.48 13.51 19.12
N ASP A 105 7.54 13.85 18.39
CA ASP A 105 8.30 15.09 18.53
C ASP A 105 8.78 15.62 17.16
N SER A 106 9.85 16.41 17.12
CA SER A 106 10.42 16.95 15.89
C SER A 106 11.09 15.92 14.97
N GLU A 107 11.44 14.73 15.48
CA GLU A 107 12.03 13.63 14.70
C GLU A 107 10.95 12.68 14.13
N GLY A 108 9.69 12.85 14.54
CA GLY A 108 8.53 12.13 14.03
C GLY A 108 7.89 11.22 15.08
N LEU A 109 7.34 10.08 14.64
CA LEU A 109 6.74 9.09 15.53
C LEU A 109 7.79 8.12 16.06
N ALA A 110 7.68 7.75 17.33
CA ALA A 110 8.39 6.65 17.95
C ALA A 110 7.48 5.85 18.88
N THR A 111 7.92 4.67 19.31
CA THR A 111 7.24 3.86 20.33
C THR A 111 8.23 3.27 21.32
N SER A 112 7.87 3.19 22.60
CA SER A 112 8.58 2.37 23.58
C SER A 112 7.84 1.06 23.86
N LEU A 113 8.54 0.11 24.49
CA LEU A 113 7.99 -1.16 24.97
C LEU A 113 8.50 -1.43 26.41
N PRO A 114 7.97 -0.74 27.44
CA PRO A 114 8.62 -0.64 28.75
C PRO A 114 8.91 -1.96 29.46
N ALA A 115 8.04 -2.97 29.28
CA ALA A 115 8.22 -4.30 29.90
C ALA A 115 9.44 -5.07 29.37
N LYS A 116 10.02 -4.66 28.23
CA LYS A 116 11.15 -5.33 27.57
C LYS A 116 12.41 -4.45 27.47
N PHE A 117 12.23 -3.16 27.15
CA PHE A 117 13.33 -2.22 26.87
C PHE A 117 13.31 -0.94 27.72
N GLY A 118 12.40 -0.84 28.71
CA GLY A 118 12.17 0.41 29.43
C GLY A 118 11.64 1.52 28.51
N ASP A 119 11.88 2.78 28.87
CA ASP A 119 11.40 3.94 28.11
C ASP A 119 12.26 4.28 26.88
N GLU A 120 13.08 3.34 26.38
CA GLU A 120 13.80 3.49 25.12
C GLU A 120 12.82 3.63 23.93
N LEU A 121 13.07 4.62 23.08
CA LEU A 121 12.23 4.92 21.92
C LEU A 121 12.76 4.23 20.65
N PHE A 122 11.91 3.41 20.03
CA PHE A 122 12.11 2.86 18.70
C PHE A 122 11.42 3.74 17.65
N PRO A 123 12.14 4.29 16.66
CA PRO A 123 11.58 5.22 15.69
C PRO A 123 10.65 4.50 14.70
N LEU A 124 9.59 5.18 14.28
CA LEU A 124 8.63 4.77 13.27
C LEU A 124 8.68 5.79 12.13
N SER A 125 9.62 5.64 11.20
CA SER A 125 10.04 6.69 10.26
C SER A 125 9.01 7.03 9.18
N TYR A 126 8.25 6.04 8.71
CA TYR A 126 7.32 6.18 7.59
C TYR A 126 5.94 5.61 7.92
N ALA A 127 4.91 6.21 7.33
CA ALA A 127 3.50 5.80 7.45
C ALA A 127 2.99 5.37 6.07
N LEU A 128 2.57 4.10 5.93
CA LEU A 128 2.16 3.47 4.68
C LEU A 128 0.67 3.12 4.72
N GLY A 129 -0.11 3.68 3.79
CA GLY A 129 -1.53 3.45 3.62
C GLY A 129 -2.32 4.75 3.51
N SER A 130 -3.40 4.75 2.72
CA SER A 130 -4.22 5.94 2.43
C SER A 130 -5.14 6.40 3.57
N GLY A 131 -5.11 5.71 4.71
CA GLY A 131 -6.12 5.87 5.77
C GLY A 131 -7.53 5.38 5.41
N THR A 132 -7.78 4.87 4.19
CA THR A 132 -9.11 4.34 3.81
C THR A 132 -9.46 3.05 4.53
N HIS A 133 -8.47 2.17 4.73
CA HIS A 133 -8.61 0.94 5.51
C HIS A 133 -7.73 0.99 6.76
N GLY A 134 -6.47 1.40 6.60
CA GLY A 134 -5.56 1.66 7.70
C GLY A 134 -4.23 2.26 7.24
N VAL A 135 -3.35 2.52 8.21
CA VAL A 135 -1.99 3.02 8.04
C VAL A 135 -1.05 2.22 8.94
N THR A 136 -0.06 1.57 8.33
CA THR A 136 0.97 0.79 9.03
C THR A 136 2.27 1.55 9.00
N PHE A 137 3.03 1.52 10.10
CA PHE A 137 4.32 2.20 10.17
C PHE A 137 5.46 1.31 9.68
N LEU A 138 6.50 1.92 9.11
CA LEU A 138 7.70 1.26 8.59
C LEU A 138 8.94 2.00 9.08
N THR A 139 9.90 1.24 9.61
CA THR A 139 11.24 1.74 9.97
C THR A 139 12.24 1.11 9.03
N LEU A 140 13.20 1.88 8.50
CA LEU A 140 14.30 1.33 7.71
C LEU A 140 15.57 1.32 8.57
N LEU A 141 16.27 0.19 8.58
CA LEU A 141 17.48 0.00 9.39
C LEU A 141 18.63 -0.49 8.48
N PRO A 142 19.82 0.13 8.54
CA PRO A 142 20.99 -0.41 7.85
C PRO A 142 21.36 -1.79 8.42
N HIS A 143 21.83 -2.68 7.55
CA HIS A 143 22.26 -4.02 7.91
C HIS A 143 23.79 -4.17 7.81
N ARG A 144 24.35 -5.13 8.55
CA ARG A 144 25.82 -5.32 8.70
C ARG A 144 26.55 -5.64 7.40
N ASP A 145 25.85 -6.19 6.40
CA ASP A 145 26.38 -6.49 5.07
C ASP A 145 26.29 -5.31 4.08
N GLY A 146 25.85 -4.13 4.55
CA GLY A 146 25.62 -2.95 3.72
C GLY A 146 24.24 -2.89 3.05
N SER A 147 23.40 -3.91 3.21
CA SER A 147 22.00 -3.85 2.78
C SER A 147 21.13 -3.03 3.76
N THR A 148 19.84 -2.93 3.48
CA THR A 148 18.87 -2.30 4.38
C THR A 148 17.70 -3.25 4.60
N ILE A 149 17.31 -3.42 5.85
CA ILE A 149 16.08 -4.11 6.23
C ILE A 149 15.00 -3.08 6.56
N GLY A 150 13.75 -3.47 6.43
CA GLY A 150 12.62 -2.72 6.94
C GLY A 150 11.96 -3.48 8.08
N LEU A 151 11.41 -2.75 9.04
CA LEU A 151 10.53 -3.31 10.06
C LEU A 151 9.13 -2.75 9.82
N GLU A 152 8.23 -3.60 9.32
CA GLU A 152 6.81 -3.30 9.29
C GLU A 152 6.30 -3.41 10.74
N HIS A 153 5.84 -2.29 11.29
CA HIS A 153 5.46 -2.17 12.69
C HIS A 153 4.35 -3.17 13.07
N ARG A 154 4.37 -3.63 14.32
CA ARG A 154 3.45 -4.66 14.82
C ARG A 154 2.00 -4.20 14.93
N VAL A 155 1.78 -2.89 14.90
CA VAL A 155 0.47 -2.26 15.09
C VAL A 155 0.15 -1.35 13.91
N THR A 156 -1.10 -1.44 13.44
CA THR A 156 -1.67 -0.61 12.38
C THR A 156 -2.80 0.23 12.97
N HIS A 157 -2.92 1.48 12.55
CA HIS A 157 -4.14 2.24 12.80
C HIS A 157 -5.19 1.91 11.73
N TYR A 158 -6.35 1.39 12.11
CA TYR A 158 -7.43 1.01 11.20
C TYR A 158 -8.59 2.00 11.26
N ALA A 159 -9.06 2.44 10.09
CA ALA A 159 -10.15 3.40 9.98
C ALA A 159 -11.51 2.81 10.37
N GLN A 160 -11.75 1.54 10.05
CA GLN A 160 -13.02 0.86 10.37
C GLN A 160 -13.19 0.56 11.86
N LYS A 161 -12.07 0.31 12.57
CA LYS A 161 -12.04 0.13 14.02
C LYS A 161 -11.89 1.46 14.78
N SER A 162 -11.60 2.56 14.07
CA SER A 162 -11.28 3.88 14.65
C SER A 162 -10.20 3.82 15.73
N GLY A 163 -9.12 3.08 15.47
CA GLY A 163 -8.06 2.89 16.47
C GLY A 163 -6.96 1.92 16.05
N LEU A 164 -6.08 1.62 17.00
CA LEU A 164 -4.95 0.71 16.84
C LEU A 164 -5.38 -0.76 16.98
N ASP A 165 -4.82 -1.63 16.13
CA ASP A 165 -4.89 -3.08 16.28
C ASP A 165 -3.65 -3.74 15.64
N LEU A 166 -3.53 -5.06 15.77
CA LEU A 166 -2.45 -5.83 15.16
C LEU A 166 -2.40 -5.64 13.64
N THR A 167 -1.20 -5.44 13.11
CA THR A 167 -0.97 -5.43 11.66
C THR A 167 -1.39 -6.78 11.07
N VAL A 168 -2.17 -6.79 9.99
CA VAL A 168 -2.74 -8.03 9.40
C VAL A 168 -1.70 -9.15 9.26
N GLY A 169 -2.00 -10.31 9.85
CA GLY A 169 -1.14 -11.49 9.86
C GLY A 169 -0.04 -11.48 10.94
N HIS A 170 0.12 -10.43 11.74
CA HIS A 170 1.09 -10.41 12.85
C HIS A 170 0.65 -11.26 14.04
N ALA A 171 -0.65 -11.58 14.15
CA ALA A 171 -1.17 -12.54 15.12
C ALA A 171 -0.61 -13.96 14.94
N TYR A 172 -0.04 -14.28 13.77
CA TYR A 172 0.55 -15.58 13.44
C TYR A 172 2.09 -15.59 13.44
N LEU A 173 2.73 -14.50 13.87
CA LEU A 173 4.17 -14.47 14.06
C LEU A 173 4.54 -15.23 15.35
N GLY A 174 5.61 -16.02 15.29
CA GLY A 174 6.15 -16.70 16.46
C GLY A 174 6.76 -15.72 17.49
N GLU A 175 7.44 -16.27 18.50
CA GLU A 175 8.21 -15.44 19.43
C GLU A 175 9.37 -14.73 18.73
N PRO A 176 9.75 -13.51 19.15
CA PRO A 176 10.92 -12.80 18.64
C PRO A 176 12.20 -13.61 18.88
N VAL A 177 13.03 -13.72 17.85
CA VAL A 177 14.39 -14.22 17.96
C VAL A 177 15.34 -13.04 18.24
N GLU A 178 15.13 -11.91 17.57
CA GLU A 178 15.91 -10.69 17.71
C GLU A 178 15.11 -9.54 18.34
N ASP A 179 15.80 -8.57 18.94
CA ASP A 179 15.15 -7.44 19.65
C ASP A 179 14.21 -6.62 18.75
N ALA A 180 14.53 -6.47 17.45
CA ALA A 180 13.69 -5.73 16.50
C ALA A 180 12.32 -6.41 16.27
N GLU A 181 12.24 -7.74 16.39
CA GLU A 181 11.03 -8.53 16.14
C GLU A 181 10.00 -8.42 17.29
N HIS A 182 10.37 -7.76 18.39
CA HIS A 182 9.40 -7.27 19.37
C HIS A 182 8.54 -6.13 18.80
N PHE A 183 9.12 -5.27 17.95
CA PHE A 183 8.44 -4.10 17.38
C PHE A 183 7.73 -4.38 16.05
N GLY A 184 7.98 -5.50 15.37
CA GLY A 184 7.32 -5.79 14.10
C GLY A 184 7.87 -6.96 13.30
N ARG A 185 7.54 -6.99 12.01
CA ARG A 185 7.99 -8.00 11.05
C ARG A 185 9.17 -7.47 10.25
N VAL A 186 10.29 -8.18 10.30
CA VAL A 186 11.47 -7.86 9.47
C VAL A 186 11.18 -8.21 8.00
N LEU A 187 11.45 -7.25 7.12
CA LEU A 187 11.32 -7.31 5.68
C LEU A 187 12.69 -7.03 5.03
N SER A 188 13.05 -7.82 4.02
CA SER A 188 14.28 -7.65 3.26
C SER A 188 14.07 -7.96 1.78
N GLY A 189 15.01 -7.51 0.94
CA GLY A 189 14.98 -7.71 -0.50
C GLY A 189 13.63 -7.32 -1.11
N ARG A 190 13.08 -8.21 -1.97
CA ARG A 190 11.85 -7.93 -2.73
C ARG A 190 10.64 -7.56 -1.86
N LYS A 191 10.50 -8.12 -0.65
CA LYS A 191 9.37 -7.78 0.24
C LYS A 191 9.40 -6.31 0.66
N LEU A 192 10.60 -5.82 0.98
CA LEU A 192 10.81 -4.42 1.36
C LEU A 192 10.63 -3.48 0.16
N THR A 193 11.23 -3.82 -0.99
CA THR A 193 11.09 -3.01 -2.21
C THR A 193 9.62 -2.90 -2.65
N GLN A 194 8.83 -3.96 -2.51
CA GLN A 194 7.41 -3.94 -2.84
C GLN A 194 6.61 -2.97 -1.95
N CYS A 195 6.96 -2.79 -0.68
CA CYS A 195 6.32 -1.78 0.16
C CYS A 195 6.50 -0.37 -0.41
N ILE A 196 7.70 -0.05 -0.93
CA ILE A 196 7.99 1.27 -1.50
C ILE A 196 7.31 1.43 -2.86
N GLU A 197 7.44 0.44 -3.76
CA GLU A 197 6.82 0.47 -5.09
C GLU A 197 5.27 0.53 -5.07
N CYS A 198 4.63 -0.01 -4.04
CA CYS A 198 3.17 0.00 -3.93
C CYS A 198 2.62 1.28 -3.28
N HIS A 199 3.45 2.08 -2.62
CA HIS A 199 3.04 3.25 -1.84
C HIS A 199 3.63 4.57 -2.34
N THR A 200 4.62 4.54 -3.23
CA THR A 200 5.31 5.70 -3.80
C THR A 200 5.32 5.66 -5.33
N THR A 201 5.62 6.79 -5.97
CA THR A 201 5.79 6.90 -7.42
C THR A 201 7.21 6.51 -7.82
N SER A 202 8.18 6.96 -7.02
CA SER A 202 9.59 6.62 -7.12
C SER A 202 10.18 6.57 -5.71
N GLY A 203 11.18 5.72 -5.51
CA GLY A 203 11.96 5.66 -4.28
C GLY A 203 12.91 4.45 -4.26
N ARG A 204 14.21 4.69 -4.00
CA ARG A 204 15.21 3.64 -3.80
C ARG A 204 15.53 3.51 -2.30
N VAL A 205 15.39 2.30 -1.76
CA VAL A 205 15.85 2.00 -0.39
C VAL A 205 17.37 1.89 -0.39
N GLU A 206 18.03 2.73 0.40
CA GLU A 206 19.50 2.84 0.45
C GLU A 206 19.96 3.44 1.78
N ASN A 207 20.86 2.72 2.47
CA ASN A 207 21.47 3.13 3.75
C ASN A 207 20.45 3.58 4.80
N GLY A 208 19.46 2.72 5.09
CA GLY A 208 18.44 3.01 6.12
C GLY A 208 17.44 4.13 5.76
N ALA A 209 17.40 4.59 4.51
CA ALA A 209 16.50 5.66 4.06
C ALA A 209 15.92 5.38 2.68
N ILE A 210 14.94 6.19 2.26
CA ILE A 210 14.46 6.23 0.88
C ILE A 210 15.09 7.44 0.17
N ARG A 211 15.77 7.19 -0.94
CA ARG A 211 16.36 8.18 -1.85
C ARG A 211 15.51 8.34 -3.10
N GLU A 212 15.62 9.48 -3.78
CA GLU A 212 14.88 9.76 -5.03
C GLU A 212 13.35 9.56 -4.86
N LEU A 213 12.85 9.92 -3.66
CA LEU A 213 11.47 9.74 -3.23
C LEU A 213 10.53 10.73 -3.94
N ILE A 214 9.54 10.19 -4.62
CA ILE A 214 8.31 10.89 -5.01
C ILE A 214 7.17 10.14 -4.30
N PRO A 215 6.57 10.72 -3.24
CA PRO A 215 5.60 10.03 -2.42
C PRO A 215 4.29 9.79 -3.16
N HIS A 216 3.44 8.95 -2.58
CA HIS A 216 2.10 8.61 -3.08
C HIS A 216 2.11 7.81 -4.40
N VAL A 217 0.98 7.19 -4.75
CA VAL A 217 0.79 6.56 -6.07
C VAL A 217 0.34 7.66 -7.04
N GLY A 218 1.30 8.35 -7.66
CA GLY A 218 1.10 9.54 -8.49
C GLY A 218 0.76 9.24 -9.95
N CYS A 219 0.59 10.31 -10.73
CA CYS A 219 0.26 10.21 -12.16
C CYS A 219 1.22 9.28 -12.92
N GLU A 220 2.52 9.42 -12.65
CA GLU A 220 3.59 8.67 -13.32
C GLU A 220 3.68 7.20 -12.85
N SER A 221 3.03 6.81 -11.75
CA SER A 221 2.88 5.39 -11.37
C SER A 221 2.08 4.59 -12.41
N CYS A 222 1.14 5.26 -13.09
CA CYS A 222 0.27 4.68 -14.11
C CYS A 222 0.67 5.09 -15.53
N HIS A 223 1.04 6.35 -15.76
CA HIS A 223 1.40 6.89 -17.08
C HIS A 223 2.89 6.80 -17.43
N GLY A 224 3.75 6.41 -16.47
CA GLY A 224 5.20 6.38 -16.65
C GLY A 224 5.87 7.74 -16.45
N ALA A 225 7.20 7.73 -16.51
CA ALA A 225 8.04 8.92 -16.33
C ALA A 225 7.81 9.95 -17.45
N ALA A 226 7.53 11.19 -17.06
CA ALA A 226 6.95 12.20 -17.95
C ALA A 226 7.86 13.43 -18.24
N SER A 227 9.16 13.40 -17.93
CA SER A 227 10.05 14.56 -18.17
C SER A 227 10.02 15.06 -19.62
N HIS A 228 10.14 14.16 -20.59
CA HIS A 228 10.11 14.50 -22.01
C HIS A 228 8.76 15.10 -22.44
N HIS A 229 7.67 14.61 -21.85
CA HIS A 229 6.33 15.12 -22.11
C HIS A 229 6.17 16.56 -21.61
N VAL A 230 6.60 16.82 -20.38
CA VAL A 230 6.59 18.17 -19.81
C VAL A 230 7.47 19.12 -20.63
N GLU A 231 8.66 18.69 -21.05
CA GLU A 231 9.55 19.46 -21.94
C GLU A 231 8.87 19.86 -23.27
N ILE A 232 8.35 18.87 -24.04
CA ILE A 232 7.68 19.11 -25.33
C ILE A 232 6.47 20.04 -25.15
N ARG A 233 5.60 19.74 -24.18
CA ARG A 233 4.37 20.54 -23.98
C ARG A 233 4.64 21.93 -23.44
N THR A 234 5.70 22.13 -22.65
CA THR A 234 6.12 23.47 -22.18
C THR A 234 6.71 24.31 -23.32
N ALA A 235 7.34 23.68 -24.32
CA ALA A 235 7.75 24.35 -25.56
C ALA A 235 6.58 24.71 -26.50
N GLY A 236 5.35 24.25 -26.19
CA GLY A 236 4.16 24.45 -27.04
C GLY A 236 4.04 23.45 -28.19
N GLU A 237 4.91 22.46 -28.26
CA GLU A 237 4.93 21.44 -29.31
C GLU A 237 3.93 20.30 -29.03
N GLU A 238 3.51 19.56 -30.06
CA GLU A 238 2.64 18.38 -29.90
C GLU A 238 3.45 17.14 -29.52
N ASP A 239 3.05 16.48 -28.43
CA ASP A 239 3.62 15.22 -28.00
C ASP A 239 2.74 14.05 -28.44
N ALA A 240 2.93 13.64 -29.70
CA ALA A 240 2.22 12.51 -30.27
C ALA A 240 2.59 11.18 -29.57
N ASP A 241 3.84 11.04 -29.11
CA ASP A 241 4.38 9.79 -28.56
C ASP A 241 3.82 9.52 -27.15
N PHE A 242 3.77 10.52 -26.26
CA PHE A 242 3.14 10.36 -24.93
C PHE A 242 1.61 10.24 -25.04
N SER A 243 1.00 10.78 -26.09
CA SER A 243 -0.43 10.56 -26.37
C SER A 243 -0.75 9.09 -26.69
N ALA A 244 0.22 8.30 -27.14
CA ALA A 244 0.06 6.84 -27.33
C ALA A 244 0.12 6.05 -26.00
N ALA A 245 0.69 6.62 -24.92
CA ALA A 245 0.64 6.05 -23.58
C ALA A 245 -0.70 6.28 -22.85
N LYS A 246 -1.67 6.93 -23.51
CA LYS A 246 -2.91 7.45 -22.92
C LYS A 246 -4.02 6.41 -22.70
N SER A 247 -3.86 5.21 -23.25
CA SER A 247 -4.82 4.11 -23.12
C SER A 247 -4.07 2.81 -22.93
N TRP A 248 -4.38 2.05 -21.88
CA TRP A 248 -4.02 0.64 -21.86
C TRP A 248 -4.63 -0.02 -23.12
N PRO A 249 -3.82 -0.61 -24.03
CA PRO A 249 -4.30 -1.02 -25.35
C PRO A 249 -5.32 -2.16 -25.28
N ASP A 250 -5.35 -2.87 -24.16
CA ASP A 250 -6.22 -3.99 -23.84
C ASP A 250 -6.46 -4.05 -22.32
N ALA A 251 -7.49 -4.79 -21.89
CA ALA A 251 -7.81 -4.93 -20.48
C ALA A 251 -6.70 -5.60 -19.65
N MET A 252 -5.90 -6.50 -20.22
CA MET A 252 -4.80 -7.14 -19.48
C MET A 252 -3.64 -6.18 -19.25
N SER A 253 -3.40 -5.23 -20.14
CA SER A 253 -2.44 -4.14 -19.93
C SER A 253 -2.86 -3.23 -18.77
N GLU A 254 -4.16 -2.93 -18.64
CA GLU A 254 -4.72 -2.22 -17.47
C GLU A 254 -4.59 -3.05 -16.18
N LEU A 255 -5.08 -4.30 -16.20
CA LEU A 255 -5.02 -5.17 -15.03
C LEU A 255 -3.59 -5.40 -14.55
N ARG A 256 -2.60 -5.47 -15.46
CA ARG A 256 -1.17 -5.55 -15.08
C ARG A 256 -0.70 -4.28 -14.37
N THR A 257 -1.09 -3.09 -14.82
CA THR A 257 -0.73 -1.82 -14.17
C THR A 257 -1.31 -1.76 -12.76
N CYS A 258 -2.62 -1.98 -12.59
CA CYS A 258 -3.27 -2.01 -11.26
C CYS A 258 -2.70 -3.16 -10.40
N GLY A 259 -2.44 -4.30 -11.02
CA GLY A 259 -1.95 -5.54 -10.42
C GLY A 259 -0.51 -5.48 -9.89
N ARG A 260 0.27 -4.43 -10.19
CA ARG A 260 1.55 -4.15 -9.53
C ARG A 260 1.37 -4.06 -8.00
N CYS A 261 0.30 -3.38 -7.59
CA CYS A 261 -0.03 -3.12 -6.19
C CYS A 261 -1.19 -4.00 -5.70
N HIS A 262 -2.27 -4.04 -6.48
CA HIS A 262 -3.49 -4.80 -6.16
C HIS A 262 -3.42 -6.29 -6.49
N ARG A 263 -2.29 -6.76 -7.02
CA ARG A 263 -1.94 -8.17 -7.30
C ARG A 263 -2.79 -8.89 -8.36
N LEU A 264 -2.08 -9.62 -9.21
CA LEU A 264 -2.63 -10.56 -10.19
C LEU A 264 -2.66 -12.00 -9.62
N PRO A 265 -3.48 -12.93 -10.17
CA PRO A 265 -3.58 -14.31 -9.70
C PRO A 265 -2.24 -15.04 -9.56
N GLU A 266 -1.28 -14.76 -10.44
CA GLU A 266 0.04 -15.41 -10.47
C GLU A 266 0.92 -15.03 -9.26
N SER A 267 0.58 -13.93 -8.57
CA SER A 267 1.25 -13.47 -7.35
C SER A 267 0.55 -13.91 -6.05
N ILE A 268 -0.55 -14.67 -6.16
CA ILE A 268 -1.31 -15.23 -5.03
C ILE A 268 -1.00 -16.73 -4.92
N LYS A 269 -0.90 -17.26 -3.69
CA LYS A 269 -0.72 -18.72 -3.53
C LYS A 269 -1.97 -19.44 -4.03
N LYS A 270 -1.82 -20.59 -4.69
CA LYS A 270 -2.96 -21.40 -5.16
C LYS A 270 -3.93 -21.80 -4.04
N SER A 271 -3.45 -21.94 -2.80
CA SER A 271 -4.26 -22.19 -1.60
C SER A 271 -5.05 -20.97 -1.11
N GLU A 272 -4.66 -19.76 -1.51
CA GLU A 272 -5.31 -18.48 -1.17
C GLU A 272 -6.21 -17.98 -2.32
N LEU A 273 -6.05 -18.53 -3.52
CA LEU A 273 -6.88 -18.26 -4.71
C LEU A 273 -8.09 -19.21 -4.76
N VAL A 274 -8.87 -19.23 -3.68
CA VAL A 274 -10.07 -20.06 -3.48
C VAL A 274 -11.27 -19.20 -3.10
N ARG A 275 -12.50 -19.71 -3.24
CA ARG A 275 -13.74 -18.92 -3.09
C ARG A 275 -13.97 -18.44 -1.66
N GLU A 276 -13.49 -19.22 -0.71
CA GLU A 276 -13.63 -19.08 0.75
C GLU A 276 -12.51 -18.20 1.34
N SER A 277 -11.63 -17.66 0.49
CA SER A 277 -10.45 -16.91 0.89
C SER A 277 -10.80 -15.55 1.49
N LYS A 278 -10.48 -15.35 2.77
CA LYS A 278 -10.65 -14.05 3.46
C LYS A 278 -9.57 -13.02 3.08
N ILE A 279 -8.48 -13.43 2.43
CA ILE A 279 -7.39 -12.54 2.01
C ILE A 279 -7.54 -12.06 0.55
N LEU A 280 -8.12 -12.87 -0.33
CA LEU A 280 -8.28 -12.56 -1.76
C LEU A 280 -9.07 -11.27 -2.07
N PRO A 281 -10.10 -10.86 -1.30
CA PRO A 281 -10.81 -9.58 -1.52
C PRO A 281 -9.94 -8.32 -1.45
N ARG A 282 -8.74 -8.40 -0.84
CA ARG A 282 -7.73 -7.33 -0.88
C ARG A 282 -7.09 -7.14 -2.26
N PHE A 283 -7.20 -8.13 -3.13
CA PHE A 283 -6.45 -8.25 -4.37
C PHE A 283 -7.43 -8.25 -5.57
N GLN A 284 -7.94 -7.07 -5.90
CA GLN A 284 -9.13 -6.92 -6.74
C GLN A 284 -8.95 -7.47 -8.16
N PRO A 285 -7.83 -7.26 -8.89
CA PRO A 285 -7.59 -7.90 -10.18
C PRO A 285 -7.55 -9.44 -10.08
N ALA A 286 -6.95 -9.98 -9.02
CA ALA A 286 -6.90 -11.42 -8.80
C ALA A 286 -8.28 -12.05 -8.60
N GLY A 287 -9.20 -11.37 -7.93
CA GLY A 287 -10.61 -11.76 -7.85
C GLY A 287 -11.36 -11.55 -9.17
N LEU A 288 -11.20 -10.38 -9.80
CA LEU A 288 -11.90 -10.02 -11.04
C LEU A 288 -11.64 -11.03 -12.15
N MET A 289 -10.39 -11.47 -12.34
CA MET A 289 -10.02 -12.47 -13.35
C MET A 289 -10.70 -13.85 -13.19
N GLN A 290 -11.21 -14.16 -11.99
CA GLN A 290 -11.98 -15.39 -11.74
C GLN A 290 -13.49 -15.23 -11.95
N SER A 291 -13.96 -14.00 -12.20
CA SER A 291 -15.38 -13.68 -12.31
C SER A 291 -15.94 -14.08 -13.68
N PRO A 292 -17.14 -14.70 -13.76
CA PRO A 292 -17.74 -15.03 -15.03
C PRO A 292 -18.00 -13.82 -15.94
N CYS A 293 -18.23 -12.63 -15.39
CA CYS A 293 -18.37 -11.40 -16.17
C CYS A 293 -17.06 -11.04 -16.90
N PHE A 294 -15.92 -11.08 -16.21
CA PHE A 294 -14.60 -10.86 -16.81
C PHE A 294 -14.29 -11.93 -17.87
N GLN A 295 -14.41 -13.21 -17.50
CA GLN A 295 -14.08 -14.36 -18.37
C GLN A 295 -14.94 -14.43 -19.64
N LYS A 296 -16.17 -13.89 -19.62
CA LYS A 296 -17.08 -13.85 -20.77
C LYS A 296 -17.11 -12.50 -21.50
N SER A 297 -16.34 -11.51 -21.06
CA SER A 297 -16.32 -10.18 -21.66
C SER A 297 -15.47 -10.05 -22.92
N ASP A 298 -14.78 -11.12 -23.33
CA ASP A 298 -13.85 -11.15 -24.46
C ASP A 298 -12.82 -9.99 -24.45
N GLY A 299 -12.31 -9.67 -23.24
CA GLY A 299 -11.34 -8.59 -23.03
C GLY A 299 -11.92 -7.19 -22.90
N ALA A 300 -13.25 -7.02 -22.89
CA ALA A 300 -13.88 -5.71 -22.68
C ALA A 300 -13.87 -5.24 -21.21
N MET A 301 -14.05 -6.16 -20.26
CA MET A 301 -14.14 -5.85 -18.82
C MET A 301 -12.75 -5.57 -18.21
N ARG A 302 -12.66 -4.52 -17.40
CA ARG A 302 -11.41 -4.07 -16.77
C ARG A 302 -11.69 -3.45 -15.39
N CYS A 303 -10.77 -2.68 -14.83
CA CYS A 303 -11.00 -1.94 -13.58
C CYS A 303 -11.79 -0.65 -13.86
N THR A 304 -11.44 0.06 -14.93
CA THR A 304 -12.01 1.34 -15.33
C THR A 304 -13.41 1.26 -15.96
N THR A 305 -13.90 0.06 -16.27
CA THR A 305 -15.33 -0.17 -16.53
C THR A 305 -16.21 0.05 -15.30
N CYS A 306 -15.64 0.17 -14.09
CA CYS A 306 -16.39 0.45 -12.87
C CYS A 306 -15.83 1.60 -12.02
N HIS A 307 -14.52 1.80 -12.00
CA HIS A 307 -13.86 2.80 -11.14
C HIS A 307 -13.05 3.80 -11.96
N ASP A 308 -13.28 5.11 -11.76
CA ASP A 308 -12.33 6.12 -12.23
C ASP A 308 -11.10 6.10 -11.28
N PRO A 309 -9.87 5.84 -11.78
CA PRO A 309 -8.68 5.72 -10.96
C PRO A 309 -8.18 7.07 -10.40
N HIS A 310 -8.72 8.18 -10.89
CA HIS A 310 -8.35 9.54 -10.47
C HIS A 310 -9.25 10.09 -9.35
N GLU A 311 -10.40 9.49 -9.06
CA GLU A 311 -11.28 10.00 -8.00
C GLU A 311 -11.22 9.16 -6.71
N LYS A 312 -11.82 9.69 -5.65
CA LYS A 312 -12.14 8.89 -4.47
C LYS A 312 -13.16 7.81 -4.84
N VAL A 313 -12.83 6.54 -4.61
CA VAL A 313 -13.74 5.41 -4.82
C VAL A 313 -15.10 5.71 -4.18
N SER A 314 -16.14 5.70 -5.01
CA SER A 314 -17.50 6.07 -4.61
C SER A 314 -18.08 5.07 -3.60
N LYS A 315 -19.00 5.57 -2.77
CA LYS A 315 -19.87 4.75 -1.91
C LYS A 315 -21.31 4.66 -2.42
N ASP A 316 -21.60 5.26 -3.58
CA ASP A 316 -22.91 5.20 -4.23
C ASP A 316 -23.12 3.83 -4.89
N THR A 317 -23.84 2.94 -4.20
CA THR A 317 -24.22 1.62 -4.74
C THR A 317 -25.13 1.73 -5.97
N THR A 318 -25.95 2.77 -6.09
CA THR A 318 -26.83 3.00 -7.25
C THR A 318 -26.04 3.33 -8.52
N ARG A 319 -24.84 3.94 -8.40
CA ARG A 319 -23.89 4.05 -9.52
C ARG A 319 -23.39 2.68 -9.96
N TYR A 320 -22.98 1.83 -9.03
CA TYR A 320 -22.44 0.50 -9.34
C TYR A 320 -23.49 -0.49 -9.84
N GLU A 321 -24.72 -0.47 -9.32
CA GLU A 321 -25.82 -1.30 -9.80
C GLU A 321 -26.17 -1.02 -11.26
N ARG A 322 -26.14 0.25 -11.69
CA ARG A 322 -26.33 0.61 -13.10
C ARG A 322 -25.27 -0.02 -14.00
N LEU A 323 -24.00 0.01 -13.59
CA LEU A 323 -22.89 -0.62 -14.31
C LEU A 323 -23.06 -2.15 -14.42
N CYS A 324 -23.67 -2.81 -13.43
CA CYS A 324 -24.05 -4.21 -13.55
C CYS A 324 -25.15 -4.39 -14.62
N MET A 325 -26.18 -3.54 -14.58
CA MET A 325 -27.34 -3.60 -15.47
C MET A 325 -27.03 -3.25 -16.93
N ASP A 326 -25.92 -2.55 -17.23
CA ASP A 326 -25.47 -2.32 -18.61
C ASP A 326 -25.25 -3.65 -19.37
N CYS A 327 -24.83 -4.71 -18.68
CA CYS A 327 -24.71 -6.07 -19.26
C CYS A 327 -25.81 -7.05 -18.79
N HIS A 328 -26.34 -6.89 -17.57
CA HIS A 328 -27.31 -7.80 -16.94
C HIS A 328 -28.78 -7.43 -17.20
N GLN A 329 -29.12 -7.08 -18.44
CA GLN A 329 -30.50 -6.80 -18.83
C GLN A 329 -31.33 -8.09 -18.93
N THR A 330 -32.64 -8.00 -18.75
CA THR A 330 -33.56 -9.17 -18.73
C THR A 330 -33.60 -9.98 -20.03
N GLN A 331 -33.07 -9.42 -21.13
CA GLN A 331 -32.96 -10.06 -22.44
C GLN A 331 -31.61 -10.78 -22.64
N THR A 332 -30.58 -10.43 -21.87
CA THR A 332 -29.21 -10.99 -21.98
C THR A 332 -28.91 -12.00 -20.88
N VAL A 333 -29.52 -11.86 -19.70
CA VAL A 333 -29.34 -12.74 -18.54
C VAL A 333 -30.69 -13.05 -17.91
N ALA A 334 -30.87 -14.29 -17.42
CA ALA A 334 -32.07 -14.69 -16.70
C ALA A 334 -32.32 -13.76 -15.50
N ALA A 335 -33.57 -13.34 -15.32
CA ALA A 335 -33.95 -12.40 -14.28
C ALA A 335 -33.58 -12.96 -12.88
N CYS A 336 -32.97 -12.13 -12.04
CA CYS A 336 -32.57 -12.53 -10.69
C CYS A 336 -33.83 -12.82 -9.84
N PRO A 337 -33.97 -14.02 -9.25
CA PRO A 337 -35.14 -14.38 -8.45
C PRO A 337 -35.12 -13.79 -7.03
N LYS A 338 -34.00 -13.18 -6.61
CA LYS A 338 -33.82 -12.62 -5.26
C LYS A 338 -34.08 -11.12 -5.20
N SER A 339 -33.66 -10.35 -6.21
CA SER A 339 -33.85 -8.89 -6.26
C SER A 339 -33.60 -8.32 -7.66
N SER A 340 -34.24 -7.19 -7.98
CA SER A 340 -33.98 -6.38 -9.18
C SER A 340 -33.01 -5.20 -8.96
N ASN A 341 -32.59 -4.99 -7.71
CA ASN A 341 -31.57 -4.04 -7.26
C ASN A 341 -30.66 -4.72 -6.21
N ASN A 342 -29.74 -3.99 -5.59
CA ASN A 342 -28.86 -4.53 -4.53
C ASN A 342 -27.95 -5.70 -4.98
N CYS A 343 -27.38 -5.62 -6.19
CA CYS A 343 -26.55 -6.68 -6.75
C CYS A 343 -25.26 -6.93 -5.93
N ILE A 344 -24.70 -5.87 -5.33
CA ILE A 344 -23.40 -5.87 -4.65
C ILE A 344 -23.43 -6.78 -3.42
N GLU A 345 -24.45 -6.71 -2.57
CA GLU A 345 -24.51 -7.49 -1.32
C GLU A 345 -24.49 -9.01 -1.56
N CYS A 346 -25.10 -9.50 -2.65
CA CYS A 346 -25.07 -10.93 -2.98
C CYS A 346 -23.85 -11.35 -3.81
N HIS A 347 -23.42 -10.53 -4.77
CA HIS A 347 -22.40 -10.92 -5.75
C HIS A 347 -20.97 -10.49 -5.36
N MET A 348 -20.85 -9.41 -4.59
CA MET A 348 -19.60 -8.79 -4.12
C MET A 348 -19.66 -8.41 -2.62
N PRO A 349 -20.14 -9.30 -1.72
CA PRO A 349 -20.27 -8.97 -0.30
C PRO A 349 -18.96 -8.48 0.30
N PRO A 350 -19.01 -7.56 1.29
CA PRO A 350 -17.85 -7.18 2.06
C PRO A 350 -17.40 -8.36 2.93
N ILE A 351 -16.16 -8.79 2.74
CA ILE A 351 -15.53 -9.85 3.54
C ILE A 351 -14.63 -9.20 4.60
N SER A 352 -14.82 -9.60 5.86
CA SER A 352 -13.99 -9.15 6.98
C SER A 352 -12.63 -9.86 7.00
N LEU A 353 -11.58 -9.06 7.09
CA LEU A 353 -10.19 -9.46 7.23
C LEU A 353 -9.77 -9.25 8.68
N GLU A 354 -9.60 -10.35 9.42
CA GLU A 354 -9.12 -10.37 10.81
C GLU A 354 -9.89 -9.44 11.79
N GLY A 355 -11.12 -9.01 11.43
CA GLY A 355 -11.93 -8.08 12.22
C GLY A 355 -11.49 -6.60 12.15
N VAL A 356 -10.41 -6.28 11.42
CA VAL A 356 -9.78 -4.95 11.40
C VAL A 356 -10.12 -4.12 10.16
N ALA A 357 -10.45 -4.77 9.04
CA ALA A 357 -10.86 -4.12 7.80
C ALA A 357 -11.79 -5.03 6.98
N SER A 358 -12.65 -4.46 6.13
CA SER A 358 -13.49 -5.19 5.18
C SER A 358 -13.27 -4.73 3.74
N PHE A 359 -13.36 -5.68 2.80
CA PHE A 359 -13.19 -5.44 1.36
C PHE A 359 -14.30 -6.17 0.57
N HIS A 360 -14.89 -5.52 -0.43
CA HIS A 360 -15.83 -6.18 -1.35
C HIS A 360 -15.08 -7.20 -2.21
N ASP A 361 -15.56 -8.45 -2.22
CA ASP A 361 -14.94 -9.50 -3.04
C ASP A 361 -15.17 -9.24 -4.54
N HIS A 362 -14.09 -9.01 -5.26
CA HIS A 362 -14.09 -8.80 -6.70
C HIS A 362 -14.12 -10.10 -7.51
N TRP A 363 -14.18 -11.28 -6.88
CA TRP A 363 -14.61 -12.51 -7.55
C TRP A 363 -16.15 -12.53 -7.65
N ILE A 364 -16.67 -11.63 -8.48
CA ILE A 364 -18.09 -11.36 -8.74
C ILE A 364 -18.78 -12.64 -9.24
N ARG A 365 -19.71 -13.19 -8.45
CA ARG A 365 -20.40 -14.46 -8.78
C ARG A 365 -21.71 -14.61 -8.00
N ILE A 366 -22.62 -15.45 -8.50
CA ILE A 366 -23.71 -15.97 -7.66
C ILE A 366 -23.06 -16.84 -6.57
N ARG A 367 -23.38 -16.55 -5.31
CA ARG A 367 -22.97 -17.35 -4.15
C ARG A 367 -24.07 -18.34 -3.79
N ASN A 368 -23.67 -19.56 -3.42
CA ASN A 368 -24.59 -20.52 -2.84
C ASN A 368 -24.67 -20.28 -1.34
N GLU A 369 -25.88 -20.22 -0.76
CA GLU A 369 -26.10 -20.00 0.69
C GLU A 369 -25.51 -21.10 1.60
N LYS A 370 -24.99 -22.19 1.01
CA LYS A 370 -24.22 -23.25 1.70
C LYS A 370 -22.71 -22.99 1.77
N ASP A 371 -22.24 -21.85 1.27
CA ASP A 371 -20.88 -21.34 1.44
C ASP A 371 -20.80 -20.59 2.79
N PRO A 372 -20.10 -21.13 3.82
CA PRO A 372 -20.14 -20.61 5.19
C PRO A 372 -19.43 -19.26 5.37
N SER A 373 -19.00 -18.60 4.28
CA SER A 373 -18.27 -17.34 4.30
C SER A 373 -19.14 -16.07 4.28
N VAL A 374 -20.47 -16.19 4.15
CA VAL A 374 -21.41 -15.05 3.99
C VAL A 374 -22.12 -14.66 5.31
N LEU A 375 -21.92 -15.39 6.41
CA LEU A 375 -22.46 -15.01 7.72
C LEU A 375 -21.67 -13.83 8.30
N GLN A 376 -22.30 -12.65 8.27
CA GLN A 376 -21.87 -11.42 8.95
C GLN A 376 -22.06 -11.53 10.49
N PRO A 377 -21.50 -10.61 11.30
CA PRO A 377 -21.22 -10.88 12.70
C PRO A 377 -22.46 -10.73 13.61
N GLU A 378 -22.68 -11.73 14.46
CA GLU A 378 -23.52 -11.58 15.66
C GLU A 378 -22.76 -10.74 16.69
N MET A 379 -23.04 -9.43 16.67
CA MET A 379 -23.02 -8.62 17.88
C MET A 379 -24.28 -8.93 18.68
N ASP A 380 -24.23 -9.93 19.55
CA ASP A 380 -25.19 -10.06 20.65
C ASP A 380 -24.50 -9.77 21.98
N SER A 381 -24.80 -8.59 22.50
CA SER A 381 -24.69 -8.29 23.92
C SER A 381 -25.87 -8.95 24.64
N GLU A 382 -25.62 -9.90 25.54
CA GLU A 382 -26.38 -10.17 26.79
C GLU A 382 -25.98 -11.52 27.43
N ASN A 383 -24.97 -11.49 28.32
CA ASN A 383 -25.04 -12.01 29.70
C ASN A 383 -23.75 -11.67 30.48
#